data_AF-A0A200QXG7-F1
#
_entry.id   AF-A0A200QXG7-F1
#
_cell.length_a   1.000
_cell.length_b   1.000
_cell.length_c   1.000
_cell.angle_alpha   90.00
_cell.angle_beta   90.00
_cell.angle_gamma   90.00
#
_symmetry.space_group_name_H-M   'P 1'
#
loop_
_entity.id
_entity.type
_entity.pdbx_description
1 polymer ?
#
loop_
_entity_poly.entity_id
_entity_poly.type
_entity_poly.pdbx_seq_one_letter_code
_entity_poly.pdbx_strand_id
1 'polypeptide(L)'
;MNLLSKIANSTKNLQSSLPSISSFFFRGLSIRVGGVEIPDNKRLEYSLQYIHGIGRTRARQILCDLNIQNKITNDLSAKELITIRDEVSKYLIQGDLRRFNDLNIKRLEDIQCYRGIRHIQGLPCRGQRTKTNSRTLKGKRVPIAGKN
;
A
#
# COMPACT_ATOMS: atom_id res chain seq x y z
N MET A 1 -27.58 -12.02 63.54
CA MET A 1 -27.69 -11.06 62.43
C MET A 1 -26.34 -10.36 62.28
N ASN A 2 -25.38 -10.81 61.49
CA ASN A 2 -25.49 -10.98 60.05
C ASN A 2 -24.38 -11.92 59.52
N LEU A 3 -24.68 -13.21 59.38
CA LEU A 3 -23.88 -14.08 58.50
C LEU A 3 -23.97 -13.60 57.04
N LEU A 4 -25.06 -12.91 56.69
CA LEU A 4 -25.30 -12.31 55.37
C LEU A 4 -24.34 -11.15 55.03
N SER A 5 -23.83 -10.39 56.01
CA SER A 5 -22.91 -9.27 55.71
C SER A 5 -21.46 -9.74 55.46
N LYS A 6 -21.10 -10.93 55.93
CA LYS A 6 -19.76 -11.52 55.73
C LYS A 6 -19.65 -12.21 54.37
N ILE A 7 -20.75 -12.80 53.88
CA ILE A 7 -20.84 -13.34 52.50
C ILE A 7 -20.82 -12.20 51.46
N ALA A 8 -21.50 -11.08 51.74
CA ALA A 8 -21.56 -9.93 50.83
C ALA A 8 -20.22 -9.19 50.63
N ASN A 9 -19.23 -9.38 51.51
CA ASN A 9 -17.90 -8.77 51.38
C ASN A 9 -16.85 -9.72 50.78
N SER A 10 -17.16 -11.02 50.65
CA SER A 10 -16.29 -11.96 49.94
C SER A 10 -16.51 -11.94 48.42
N THR A 11 -17.69 -11.51 47.96
CA THR A 11 -18.03 -11.45 46.52
C THR A 11 -17.55 -10.16 45.84
N LYS A 12 -17.21 -9.11 46.60
CA LYS A 12 -16.74 -7.82 46.04
C LYS A 12 -15.27 -7.84 45.58
N ASN A 13 -14.47 -8.80 46.05
CA ASN A 13 -13.04 -8.89 45.72
C ASN A 13 -12.73 -9.85 44.55
N LEU A 14 -13.74 -10.48 43.96
CA LEU A 14 -13.56 -11.37 42.79
C LEU A 14 -13.83 -10.67 41.45
N GLN A 15 -14.09 -9.36 41.46
CA GLN A 15 -14.45 -8.59 40.27
C GLN A 15 -13.30 -7.72 39.72
N SER A 16 -12.10 -7.81 40.30
CA SER A 16 -10.92 -7.01 39.94
C SER A 16 -9.87 -7.73 39.07
N SER A 17 -10.11 -8.97 38.64
CA SER A 17 -9.13 -9.75 37.83
C SER A 17 -9.64 -10.25 36.48
N LEU A 18 -10.79 -9.76 36.01
CA LEU A 18 -11.20 -10.00 34.63
C LEU A 18 -10.57 -8.90 33.74
N PRO A 19 -9.68 -9.25 32.80
CA PRO A 19 -9.25 -8.28 31.80
C PRO A 19 -10.50 -7.80 31.06
N SER A 20 -10.67 -6.49 30.94
CA SER A 20 -11.76 -5.93 30.15
C SER A 20 -11.73 -6.56 28.76
N ILE A 21 -12.87 -7.13 28.35
CA ILE A 21 -13.10 -7.78 27.04
C ILE A 21 -12.76 -6.84 25.86
N SER A 22 -12.60 -5.54 26.13
CA SER A 22 -12.12 -4.53 25.18
C SER A 22 -10.66 -4.72 24.73
N SER A 23 -9.85 -5.53 25.42
CA SER A 23 -8.42 -5.71 25.11
C SER A 23 -8.11 -6.90 24.18
N PHE A 24 -9.09 -7.77 23.91
CA PHE A 24 -8.89 -9.00 23.15
C PHE A 24 -9.47 -9.00 21.73
N PHE A 25 -10.07 -7.90 21.27
CA PHE A 25 -10.78 -7.86 19.98
C PHE A 25 -10.29 -6.82 18.96
N PHE A 26 -9.23 -6.04 19.24
CA PHE A 26 -8.74 -5.00 18.31
C PHE A 26 -7.35 -5.27 17.69
N ARG A 27 -6.85 -6.51 17.74
CA ARG A 27 -5.66 -6.90 16.96
C ARG A 27 -6.09 -7.32 15.55
N GLY A 28 -6.46 -6.35 14.71
CA GLY A 28 -6.78 -6.65 13.30
C GLY A 28 -7.53 -5.56 12.54
N LEU A 29 -7.49 -4.30 12.95
CA LEU A 29 -7.96 -3.21 12.10
C LEU A 29 -6.89 -2.94 11.04
N SER A 30 -6.96 -3.64 9.91
CA SER A 30 -6.12 -3.32 8.77
C SER A 30 -6.37 -1.88 8.33
N ILE A 31 -5.32 -1.06 8.34
CA ILE A 31 -5.43 0.35 8.00
C ILE A 31 -5.48 0.48 6.48
N ARG A 32 -6.69 0.74 5.95
CA ARG A 32 -6.89 1.02 4.53
C ARG A 32 -6.72 2.51 4.23
N VAL A 33 -5.84 2.84 3.28
CA VAL A 33 -5.57 4.20 2.81
C VAL A 33 -5.49 4.18 1.29
N GLY A 34 -6.23 5.08 0.61
CA GLY A 34 -6.22 5.16 -0.86
C GLY A 34 -6.69 3.87 -1.56
N GLY A 35 -7.61 3.12 -0.93
CA GLY A 35 -8.16 1.89 -1.48
C GLY A 35 -7.27 0.64 -1.34
N VAL A 36 -6.10 0.75 -0.68
CA VAL A 36 -5.20 -0.38 -0.41
C VAL A 36 -4.91 -0.51 1.08
N GLU A 37 -4.77 -1.76 1.52
CA GLU A 37 -4.38 -2.09 2.89
C GLU A 37 -2.87 -1.93 3.04
N ILE A 38 -2.49 -1.15 4.04
CA ILE A 38 -1.10 -0.83 4.35
C ILE A 38 -0.59 -1.77 5.45
N PRO A 39 0.70 -2.17 5.42
CA PRO A 39 1.28 -2.93 6.51
C PRO A 39 1.42 -2.11 7.80
N ASP A 40 0.83 -2.67 8.84
CA ASP A 40 0.75 -2.19 10.21
C ASP A 40 2.12 -2.09 10.94
N ASN A 41 2.99 -3.08 10.72
CA ASN A 41 4.27 -3.21 11.45
C ASN A 41 5.43 -2.39 10.86
N LYS A 42 5.16 -1.46 9.95
CA LYS A 42 6.18 -0.65 9.28
C LYS A 42 6.05 0.83 9.64
N ARG A 43 7.18 1.53 9.48
CA ARG A 43 7.23 2.99 9.57
C ARG A 43 6.42 3.63 8.46
N LEU A 44 5.69 4.70 8.79
CA LEU A 44 4.80 5.45 7.90
C LEU A 44 5.42 5.75 6.53
N GLU A 45 6.67 6.21 6.50
CA GLU A 45 7.37 6.54 5.26
C GLU A 45 7.45 5.37 4.27
N TYR A 46 7.62 4.14 4.76
CA TYR A 46 7.71 2.93 3.95
C TYR A 46 6.35 2.29 3.73
N SER A 47 5.47 2.39 4.71
CA SER A 47 4.10 1.92 4.65
C SER A 47 3.32 2.58 3.51
N LEU A 48 3.45 3.90 3.33
CA LEU A 48 2.78 4.63 2.25
C LEU A 48 3.24 4.21 0.85
N GLN A 49 4.47 3.69 0.70
CA GLN A 49 5.01 3.25 -0.60
C GLN A 49 4.32 2.00 -1.16
N TYR A 50 3.52 1.31 -0.35
CA TYR A 50 2.68 0.20 -0.83
C TYR A 50 1.54 0.68 -1.72
N ILE A 51 1.18 1.97 -1.65
CA ILE A 51 0.22 2.58 -2.56
C ILE A 51 0.92 2.86 -3.90
N HIS A 52 0.42 2.26 -4.97
CA HIS A 52 0.91 2.51 -6.32
C HIS A 52 0.74 3.98 -6.69
N GLY A 53 1.84 4.63 -7.09
CA GLY A 53 1.89 6.07 -7.35
C GLY A 53 2.52 6.88 -6.21
N ILE A 54 2.73 6.30 -5.03
CA ILE A 54 3.46 6.92 -3.93
C ILE A 54 4.86 6.31 -3.83
N GLY A 55 5.89 7.12 -4.09
CA GLY A 55 7.29 6.76 -3.89
C GLY A 55 7.88 7.34 -2.61
N ARG A 56 9.17 7.09 -2.38
CA ARG A 56 9.91 7.62 -1.21
C ARG A 56 9.81 9.14 -1.07
N THR A 57 9.96 9.87 -2.17
CA THR A 57 9.93 11.33 -2.19
C THR A 57 8.55 11.87 -1.80
N ARG A 58 7.49 11.35 -2.43
CA ARG A 58 6.11 11.73 -2.13
C ARG A 58 5.71 11.35 -0.70
N ALA A 59 6.10 10.18 -0.22
CA ALA A 59 5.81 9.77 1.16
C ALA A 59 6.44 10.73 2.19
N ARG A 60 7.70 11.15 1.97
CA ARG A 60 8.34 12.16 2.82
C ARG A 60 7.67 13.52 2.72
N GLN A 61 7.28 13.93 1.52
CA GLN A 61 6.58 15.19 1.31
C GLN A 61 5.25 15.21 2.07
N ILE A 62 4.44 14.16 1.97
CA ILE A 62 3.17 14.04 2.70
C ILE A 62 3.38 14.15 4.22
N LEU A 63 4.43 13.51 4.76
CA LEU A 63 4.75 13.61 6.19
C LEU A 63 5.21 15.02 6.59
N CYS A 64 5.96 15.68 5.72
CA CYS A 64 6.43 17.05 5.92
C CYS A 64 5.25 18.04 5.90
N ASP A 65 4.37 17.92 4.92
CA ASP A 65 3.21 18.79 4.73
C ASP A 65 2.22 18.67 5.91
N LEU A 66 2.02 17.44 6.42
CA LEU A 66 1.17 17.18 7.58
C LEU A 66 1.87 17.41 8.94
N ASN A 67 3.17 17.71 8.96
CA ASN A 67 4.00 17.77 10.17
C ASN A 67 3.86 16.53 11.08
N ILE A 68 3.68 15.35 10.48
CA ILE A 68 3.55 14.07 11.21
C ILE A 68 4.93 13.43 11.35
N GLN A 69 5.30 13.05 12.58
CA GLN A 69 6.55 12.32 12.83
C GLN A 69 6.50 10.89 12.26
N ASN A 70 7.66 10.35 11.92
CA ASN A 70 7.80 9.00 11.34
C ASN A 70 7.60 7.88 12.39
N LYS A 71 6.34 7.70 12.79
CA LYS A 71 5.86 6.66 13.71
C LYS A 71 5.63 5.33 12.98
N ILE A 72 5.39 4.28 13.76
CA ILE A 72 4.89 3.00 13.24
C ILE A 72 3.41 3.19 12.87
N THR A 73 2.96 2.49 11.83
CA THR A 73 1.60 2.64 11.29
C THR A 73 0.52 2.28 12.32
N ASN A 74 0.81 1.33 13.21
CA ASN A 74 -0.06 0.96 14.33
C ASN A 74 -0.30 2.06 15.37
N ASP A 75 0.63 3.01 15.50
CA ASP A 75 0.57 4.04 16.54
C ASP A 75 -0.18 5.29 16.07
N LEU A 76 -0.81 5.25 14.89
CA LEU A 76 -1.53 6.36 14.31
C LEU A 76 -2.85 6.63 15.03
N SER A 77 -3.10 7.90 15.30
CA SER A 77 -4.41 8.35 15.77
C SER A 77 -5.44 8.31 14.64
N ALA A 78 -6.72 8.10 14.96
CA ALA A 78 -7.81 8.16 14.00
C ALA A 78 -7.86 9.51 13.23
N LYS A 79 -7.46 10.61 13.88
CA LYS A 79 -7.38 11.93 13.23
C LYS A 79 -6.25 12.00 12.19
N GLU A 80 -5.07 11.48 12.54
CA GLU A 80 -3.91 11.40 11.63
C GLU A 80 -4.24 10.51 10.42
N LEU A 81 -5.02 9.44 10.61
CA LEU A 81 -5.46 8.58 9.50
C LEU A 81 -6.38 9.29 8.51
N ILE A 82 -7.27 10.15 8.98
CA ILE A 82 -8.18 10.92 8.11
C ILE A 82 -7.36 11.94 7.31
N THR A 83 -6.48 12.69 7.97
CA THR A 83 -5.65 13.69 7.28
C THR A 83 -4.73 13.07 6.24
N ILE A 84 -4.12 11.92 6.55
CA ILE A 84 -3.30 11.17 5.58
C ILE A 84 -4.14 10.70 4.39
N ARG A 85 -5.39 10.23 4.61
CA ARG A 85 -6.28 9.82 3.51
C ARG A 85 -6.65 11.00 2.62
N ASP A 86 -6.94 12.15 3.21
CA ASP A 86 -7.32 13.35 2.46
C ASP A 86 -6.14 13.88 1.61
N GLU A 87 -4.93 13.89 2.17
CA GLU A 87 -3.72 14.27 1.42
C GLU A 87 -3.39 13.27 0.31
N VAL A 88 -3.47 11.96 0.59
CA VAL A 88 -3.21 10.91 -0.41
C VAL A 88 -4.20 10.99 -1.58
N SER A 89 -5.45 11.36 -1.32
CA SER A 89 -6.51 11.45 -2.34
C SER A 89 -6.27 12.54 -3.38
N LYS A 90 -5.39 13.51 -3.11
CA LYS A 90 -5.01 14.57 -4.07
C LYS A 90 -4.12 14.04 -5.20
N TYR A 91 -3.47 12.90 -5.01
CA TYR A 91 -2.56 12.33 -5.99
C TYR A 91 -3.26 11.30 -6.89
N LEU A 92 -2.80 11.19 -8.14
CA LEU A 92 -3.18 10.07 -9.02
C LEU A 92 -2.56 8.77 -8.49
N ILE A 93 -3.40 7.91 -7.93
CA ILE A 93 -3.00 6.65 -7.30
C ILE A 93 -3.63 5.44 -8.00
N GLN A 94 -3.05 4.26 -7.75
CA GLN A 94 -3.63 2.95 -8.08
C GLN A 94 -4.20 2.85 -9.49
N GLY A 95 -5.52 2.60 -9.60
CA GLY A 95 -6.23 2.35 -10.84
C GLY A 95 -6.19 3.55 -11.79
N ASP A 96 -6.30 4.76 -11.25
CA ASP A 96 -6.30 5.98 -12.06
C ASP A 96 -4.94 6.19 -12.73
N LEU A 97 -3.85 5.99 -11.98
CA LEU A 97 -2.50 6.09 -12.53
C LEU A 97 -2.21 4.99 -13.57
N ARG A 98 -2.72 3.76 -13.35
CA ARG A 98 -2.60 2.67 -14.32
C ARG A 98 -3.37 3.00 -15.59
N ARG A 99 -4.64 3.41 -15.48
CA ARG A 99 -5.47 3.82 -16.61
C ARG A 99 -4.85 4.98 -17.37
N PHE A 100 -4.30 5.98 -16.68
CA PHE A 100 -3.60 7.10 -17.30
C PHE A 100 -2.41 6.62 -18.14
N ASN A 101 -1.59 5.71 -17.62
CA ASN A 101 -0.46 5.15 -18.35
C ASN A 101 -0.91 4.29 -19.54
N ASP A 102 -1.93 3.45 -19.35
CA ASP A 102 -2.46 2.58 -20.40
C ASP A 102 -3.06 3.40 -21.55
N LEU A 103 -3.80 4.47 -21.25
CA LEU A 103 -4.32 5.40 -22.25
C LEU A 103 -3.19 6.09 -23.02
N ASN A 104 -2.10 6.47 -22.35
CA ASN A 104 -0.94 7.05 -23.00
C ASN A 104 -0.23 6.07 -23.94
N ILE A 105 -0.13 4.80 -23.55
CA ILE A 105 0.45 3.75 -24.40
C ILE A 105 -0.46 3.50 -25.60
N LYS A 106 -1.76 3.31 -25.38
CA LYS A 106 -2.75 3.13 -26.45
C LYS A 106 -2.72 4.27 -27.45
N ARG A 107 -2.66 5.52 -26.98
CA ARG A 107 -2.51 6.69 -27.85
C ARG A 107 -1.27 6.59 -28.75
N LEU A 108 -0.14 6.10 -28.25
CA LEU A 108 1.07 5.91 -29.07
C LEU A 108 0.91 4.80 -30.11
N GLU A 109 0.19 3.74 -29.75
CA GLU A 109 -0.15 2.61 -30.64
C GLU A 109 -1.10 3.06 -31.75
N ASP A 110 -2.16 3.79 -31.41
CA ASP A 110 -3.16 4.31 -32.36
C ASP A 110 -2.53 5.28 -33.38
N ILE A 111 -1.60 6.13 -32.94
CA ILE A 111 -0.84 7.03 -33.83
C ILE A 111 0.12 6.25 -34.75
N GLN A 112 0.46 5.00 -34.41
CA GLN A 112 1.45 4.17 -35.12
C GLN A 112 2.85 4.80 -35.20
N CYS A 113 3.21 5.63 -34.22
CA CYS A 113 4.57 6.16 -34.12
C CYS A 113 5.58 5.02 -33.84
N TYR A 114 6.87 5.25 -34.12
CA TYR A 114 7.92 4.26 -33.84
C TYR A 114 7.83 3.68 -32.41
N ARG A 115 7.58 4.52 -31.41
CA ARG A 115 7.43 4.05 -30.01
C ARG A 115 6.22 3.12 -29.83
N GLY A 116 5.08 3.44 -30.44
CA GLY A 116 3.87 2.60 -30.40
C GLY A 116 4.09 1.23 -31.02
N ILE A 117 4.70 1.18 -32.21
CA ILE A 117 5.05 -0.09 -32.88
C ILE A 117 5.95 -0.94 -31.97
N ARG A 118 6.90 -0.31 -31.25
CA ARG A 118 7.79 -1.02 -30.32
C ARG A 118 7.08 -1.53 -29.07
N HIS A 119 6.08 -0.80 -28.56
CA HIS A 119 5.21 -1.26 -27.50
C HIS A 119 4.43 -2.53 -27.92
N ILE A 120 3.82 -2.51 -29.11
CA ILE A 120 3.09 -3.67 -29.68
C ILE A 120 4.02 -4.88 -29.84
N GLN A 121 5.24 -4.65 -30.34
CA GLN A 121 6.22 -5.72 -30.57
C GLN A 121 6.91 -6.22 -29.29
N GLY A 122 6.66 -5.63 -28.12
CA GLY A 122 7.37 -5.98 -26.88
C GLY A 122 8.87 -5.70 -26.94
N LEU A 123 9.27 -4.62 -27.63
CA LEU A 123 10.68 -4.24 -27.83
C LEU A 123 11.03 -2.91 -27.14
N PRO A 124 12.30 -2.75 -26.69
CA PRO A 124 12.73 -1.51 -26.07
C PRO A 124 12.44 -0.29 -26.95
N CYS A 125 11.78 0.70 -26.36
CA CYS A 125 11.24 1.87 -27.08
C CYS A 125 12.19 3.08 -27.12
N ARG A 126 13.31 3.05 -26.38
CA ARG A 126 14.26 4.17 -26.22
C ARG A 126 15.59 3.97 -26.99
N GLY A 127 15.55 3.32 -28.15
CA GLY A 127 16.73 3.11 -29.01
C GLY A 127 17.78 2.13 -28.46
N GLN A 128 17.42 1.30 -27.48
CA GLN A 128 18.34 0.32 -26.90
C GLN A 128 18.61 -0.85 -27.87
N ARG A 129 19.83 -1.41 -27.82
CA ARG A 129 20.24 -2.56 -28.65
C ARG A 129 19.43 -3.81 -28.29
N THR A 130 18.71 -4.37 -29.25
CA THR A 130 17.80 -5.51 -29.02
C THR A 130 18.43 -6.90 -29.27
N LYS A 131 19.66 -6.96 -29.79
CA LYS A 131 20.35 -8.22 -30.12
C LYS A 131 20.86 -8.96 -28.88
N THR A 132 21.51 -8.26 -27.96
CA THR A 132 22.25 -8.86 -26.83
C THR A 132 21.41 -8.92 -25.55
N ASN A 133 21.15 -7.78 -24.91
CA ASN A 133 20.50 -7.72 -23.60
C ASN A 133 19.18 -6.93 -23.63
N SER A 134 18.10 -7.59 -24.04
CA SER A 134 16.74 -7.03 -24.03
C SER A 134 15.70 -7.99 -23.44
N ARG A 135 16.16 -8.86 -22.53
CA ARG A 135 15.38 -10.00 -22.01
C ARG A 135 14.28 -9.62 -21.04
N THR A 136 14.45 -8.54 -20.29
CA THR A 136 13.43 -8.01 -19.38
C THR A 136 12.11 -7.70 -20.10
N LEU A 137 12.18 -7.27 -21.37
CA LEU A 137 11.00 -6.94 -22.17
C LEU A 137 10.60 -8.05 -23.15
N LYS A 138 11.56 -8.68 -23.84
CA LYS A 138 11.28 -9.78 -24.78
C LYS A 138 10.84 -11.09 -24.12
N GLY A 139 11.09 -11.25 -22.82
CA GLY A 139 10.90 -12.50 -22.11
C GLY A 139 12.00 -13.55 -22.38
N LYS A 140 11.77 -14.76 -21.84
CA LYS A 140 12.64 -15.93 -21.98
C LYS A 140 12.69 -16.38 -23.45
N ARG A 141 13.81 -16.98 -23.89
CA ARG A 141 13.87 -17.58 -25.23
C ARG A 141 12.90 -18.75 -25.27
N VAL A 142 11.93 -18.69 -26.16
CA VAL A 142 11.14 -19.86 -26.52
C VAL A 142 12.00 -20.67 -27.50
N PRO A 143 12.44 -21.89 -27.14
CA PRO A 143 13.12 -22.75 -28.09
C PRO A 143 12.14 -23.11 -29.21
N ILE A 144 12.57 -22.99 -30.45
CA ILE A 144 11.79 -23.48 -31.58
C ILE A 144 12.09 -24.98 -31.66
N ALA A 145 11.05 -25.81 -31.60
CA ALA A 145 11.21 -27.26 -31.74
C ALA A 145 11.96 -27.57 -33.05
N GLY A 146 13.07 -28.31 -32.96
CA GLY A 146 13.84 -28.76 -34.11
C GLY A 146 15.01 -27.86 -34.55
N LYS A 147 15.44 -26.88 -33.74
CA LYS A 147 16.68 -26.13 -34.02
C LYS A 147 17.55 -25.99 -32.77
N ASN A 148 18.65 -26.75 -32.76
CA ASN A 148 19.75 -26.63 -31.80
C ASN A 148 20.54 -25.34 -32.05
#